data_AF-A0A9D8L0Z9-F1
#
_entry.id   AF-A0A9D8L0Z9-F1
#
_cell.length_a   1.000
_cell.length_b   1.000
_cell.length_c   1.000
_cell.angle_alpha   90.00
_cell.angle_beta   90.00
_cell.angle_gamma   90.00
#
_symmetry.space_group_name_H-M   'P 1'
#
loop_
_entity.id
_entity.type
_entity.pdbx_description
1 polymer ?
#
loop_
_entity_poly.entity_id
_entity_poly.type
_entity_poly.pdbx_seq_one_letter_code
_entity_poly.pdbx_strand_id
1 'polypeptide(L)'
;MRARDERSIDDIAAAWVAREDRAALTVGEAGARDAWLQADVRHFGAYARAHAVLARTDRARARSSGAAPAAAVVPARPRFGRSRRLLRWAAGMAAVLSLL
;
A
#
# COMPACT_ATOMS: atom_id res chain seq x y z
N MET A 1 -24.17 22.26 15.31
CA MET A 1 -23.64 21.47 14.17
C MET A 1 -22.21 21.89 13.87
N ARG A 2 -21.20 21.30 14.52
CA ARG A 2 -19.78 21.44 14.17
C ARG A 2 -19.04 20.16 14.56
N ALA A 3 -18.96 19.22 13.62
CA ALA A 3 -18.05 18.09 13.60
C ALA A 3 -17.72 17.79 12.13
N ARG A 4 -17.33 18.84 11.39
CA ARG A 4 -16.91 18.75 10.00
C ARG A 4 -15.40 18.93 9.98
N ASP A 5 -14.73 17.95 9.42
CA ASP A 5 -13.50 18.11 8.63
C ASP A 5 -12.13 17.99 9.31
N GLU A 6 -12.01 17.28 10.43
CA GLU A 6 -10.70 16.73 10.83
C GLU A 6 -10.61 15.25 10.43
N ARG A 7 -9.92 14.96 9.32
CA ARG A 7 -9.56 13.59 8.94
C ARG A 7 -8.54 13.06 9.94
N SER A 8 -8.77 11.87 10.48
CA SER A 8 -7.80 11.23 11.36
C SER A 8 -6.53 10.84 10.59
N ILE A 9 -5.44 10.59 11.32
CA ILE A 9 -4.19 10.09 10.74
C ILE A 9 -4.44 8.76 9.99
N ASP A 10 -5.30 7.89 10.52
CA ASP A 10 -5.66 6.62 9.89
C ASP A 10 -6.49 6.83 8.62
N ASP A 11 -7.36 7.85 8.56
CA ASP A 11 -8.12 8.19 7.34
C ASP A 11 -7.20 8.67 6.21
N ILE A 12 -6.22 9.52 6.54
CA ILE A 12 -5.23 10.02 5.57
C ILE A 12 -4.35 8.87 5.08
N ALA A 13 -3.89 7.99 5.99
CA ALA A 13 -3.14 6.79 5.64
C ALA A 13 -3.93 5.89 4.68
N ALA A 14 -5.19 5.59 5.01
CA ALA A 14 -6.06 4.77 4.17
C ALA A 14 -6.28 5.39 2.78
N ALA A 15 -6.41 6.73 2.70
CA ALA A 15 -6.55 7.43 1.42
C ALA A 15 -5.31 7.31 0.54
N TRP A 16 -4.10 7.36 1.11
CA TRP A 16 -2.85 7.14 0.38
C TRP A 16 -2.76 5.72 -0.17
N VAL A 17 -2.96 4.72 0.69
CA VAL A 17 -2.92 3.30 0.30
C VAL A 17 -3.97 2.98 -0.77
N ALA A 18 -5.18 3.51 -0.63
CA ALA A 18 -6.24 3.33 -1.64
C ALA A 18 -5.92 3.99 -2.98
N ARG A 19 -5.13 5.08 -3.00
CA ARG A 19 -4.70 5.73 -4.24
C ARG A 19 -3.64 4.87 -4.95
N GLU A 20 -2.68 4.33 -4.21
CA GLU A 20 -1.63 3.43 -4.70
C GLU A 20 -2.17 2.11 -5.25
N ASP A 21 -3.18 1.55 -4.59
CA ASP A 21 -3.87 0.34 -5.04
C ASP A 21 -4.56 0.55 -6.40
N ARG A 22 -5.15 1.74 -6.61
CA ARG A 22 -5.85 2.09 -7.85
C ARG A 22 -4.89 2.36 -9.01
N ALA A 23 -3.77 3.03 -8.76
CA ALA A 23 -2.78 3.36 -9.78
C ALA A 23 -1.43 3.74 -9.17
N ALA A 24 -0.37 3.65 -9.97
CA ALA A 24 0.92 4.20 -9.58
C ALA A 24 0.80 5.72 -9.34
N LEU A 25 1.36 6.20 -8.23
CA LEU A 25 1.41 7.62 -7.92
C LEU A 25 2.28 8.37 -8.94
N THR A 26 1.87 9.59 -9.29
CA THR A 26 2.75 10.54 -9.98
C THR A 26 3.91 10.94 -9.08
N VAL A 27 4.97 11.52 -9.66
CA VAL A 27 6.14 12.00 -8.90
C VAL A 27 5.73 13.01 -7.81
N GLY A 28 4.80 13.91 -8.12
CA GLY A 28 4.30 14.89 -7.15
C GLY A 28 3.50 14.26 -6.02
N GLU A 29 2.65 13.28 -6.33
CA GLU A 29 1.88 12.56 -5.30
C GLU A 29 2.77 11.70 -4.41
N ALA A 30 3.78 11.04 -4.99
CA ALA A 30 4.77 10.28 -4.22
C ALA A 30 5.55 11.20 -3.27
N GLY A 31 6.00 12.38 -3.76
CA GLY A 31 6.67 13.37 -2.92
C GLY A 31 5.77 13.91 -1.80
N ALA A 32 4.49 14.17 -2.08
CA ALA A 32 3.54 14.61 -1.06
C ALA A 32 3.25 13.54 0.00
N ARG A 33 3.14 12.27 -0.42
CA ARG A 33 3.04 11.13 0.50
C ARG A 33 4.28 11.04 1.37
N ASP A 34 5.47 11.10 0.77
CA ASP A 34 6.73 10.93 1.50
C ASP A 34 6.94 12.08 2.50
N ALA A 35 6.64 13.32 2.11
CA ALA A 35 6.64 14.46 3.02
C ALA A 35 5.68 14.25 4.20
N TRP A 36 4.48 13.74 3.94
CA TRP A 36 3.52 13.41 5.00
C TRP A 36 4.03 12.31 5.93
N LEU A 37 4.63 11.25 5.39
CA LEU A 37 5.21 10.14 6.17
C LEU A 37 6.38 10.59 7.06
N GLN A 38 7.18 11.56 6.60
CA GLN A 38 8.32 12.10 7.37
C GLN A 38 7.92 13.14 8.42
N ALA A 39 6.71 13.71 8.33
CA ALA A 39 6.27 14.78 9.22
C ALA A 39 6.03 14.30 10.67
N ASP A 40 5.62 13.04 10.87
CA ASP A 40 5.35 12.46 12.19
C ASP A 40 5.46 10.92 12.13
N VAL A 41 6.15 10.31 13.10
CA VAL A 41 6.30 8.84 13.22
C VAL A 41 4.95 8.10 13.27
N ARG A 42 3.90 8.75 13.79
CA ARG A 42 2.54 8.22 13.84
C ARG A 42 1.93 8.07 12.45
N HIS A 43 2.29 8.93 11.50
CA HIS A 43 1.86 8.81 10.10
C HIS A 43 2.41 7.54 9.47
N PHE A 44 3.70 7.25 9.69
CA PHE A 44 4.32 6.00 9.22
C PHE A 44 3.63 4.77 9.81
N GLY A 45 3.36 4.77 11.12
CA GLY A 45 2.66 3.67 11.79
C GLY A 45 1.25 3.44 11.23
N ALA A 46 0.48 4.49 11.01
CA ALA A 46 -0.85 4.40 10.41
C ALA A 46 -0.81 3.91 8.95
N TYR A 47 0.15 4.40 8.17
CA TYR A 47 0.37 3.96 6.80
C TYR A 47 0.72 2.47 6.70
N ALA A 48 1.59 1.98 7.59
CA ALA A 48 1.91 0.56 7.68
C ALA A 48 0.68 -0.29 8.05
N ARG A 49 -0.15 0.16 9.00
CA ARG A 49 -1.42 -0.52 9.35
C ARG A 49 -2.39 -0.55 8.17
N ALA A 50 -2.54 0.55 7.43
CA ALA A 50 -3.41 0.61 6.25
C ALA A 50 -2.98 -0.40 5.17
N HIS A 51 -1.68 -0.52 4.89
CA HIS A 51 -1.12 -1.55 4.01
C HIS A 51 -1.41 -2.98 4.50
N ALA A 52 -1.28 -3.23 5.81
CA ALA A 52 -1.60 -4.54 6.38
C ALA A 52 -3.08 -4.92 6.22
N VAL A 53 -3.99 -3.95 6.37
CA VAL A 53 -5.43 -4.12 6.16
C VAL A 53 -5.73 -4.43 4.68
N LEU A 54 -5.12 -3.68 3.74
CA LEU A 54 -5.27 -3.94 2.31
C LEU A 54 -4.83 -5.37 1.95
N ALA A 55 -3.60 -5.75 2.34
CA ALA A 55 -3.05 -7.06 2.06
C ALA A 55 -3.88 -8.22 2.66
N ARG A 56 -4.53 -8.01 3.81
CA ARG A 56 -5.45 -8.99 4.42
C ARG A 56 -6.73 -9.12 3.59
N THR A 57 -7.26 -8.00 3.11
CA THR A 57 -8.47 -7.97 2.30
C THR A 57 -8.26 -8.59 0.93
N ASP A 58 -7.11 -8.34 0.30
CA ASP A 58 -6.77 -8.94 -0.99
C ASP A 58 -6.63 -10.47 -0.89
N ARG A 59 -6.01 -10.96 0.20
CA ARG A 59 -5.97 -12.40 0.50
C ARG A 59 -7.37 -12.99 0.70
N ALA A 60 -8.30 -12.25 1.30
CA ALA A 60 -9.67 -12.70 1.46
C ALA A 60 -10.40 -12.77 0.10
N ARG A 61 -10.24 -11.75 -0.76
CA ARG A 61 -10.78 -11.73 -2.13
C ARG A 61 -10.24 -12.86 -2.99
N ALA A 62 -8.93 -13.11 -2.93
CA ALA A 62 -8.30 -14.20 -3.68
C ALA A 62 -8.87 -15.58 -3.27
N ARG A 63 -9.16 -15.76 -1.97
CA ARG A 63 -9.79 -16.99 -1.45
C ARG A 63 -11.24 -17.13 -1.90
N SER A 64 -12.04 -16.07 -1.87
CA SER A 64 -13.44 -16.14 -2.34
C SER A 64 -13.55 -16.30 -3.86
N SER A 65 -12.60 -15.75 -4.64
CA SER A 65 -12.56 -15.96 -6.10
C SER A 65 -12.14 -17.37 -6.52
N GLY A 66 -11.54 -18.15 -5.62
CA GLY A 66 -11.19 -19.56 -5.88
C GLY A 66 -12.36 -20.53 -5.71
N ALA A 67 -13.50 -20.07 -5.18
CA ALA A 67 -14.70 -20.87 -4.98
C ALA A 67 -15.73 -20.65 -6.11
N ALA A 68 -15.29 -20.78 -7.37
CA ALA A 68 -16.23 -20.90 -8.49
C ALA A 68 -16.59 -22.39 -8.67
N PRO A 69 -17.88 -22.78 -8.68
CA PRO A 69 -18.26 -24.07 -9.24
C PRO A 69 -17.90 -24.08 -10.72
N ALA A 70 -17.36 -25.19 -11.20
CA ALA A 70 -16.93 -25.36 -12.58
C ALA A 70 -18.10 -25.10 -13.57
N ALA A 71 -18.16 -23.90 -14.15
CA ALA A 71 -18.90 -23.64 -15.38
C ALA A 71 -18.43 -22.34 -16.05
N ALA A 72 -18.23 -22.45 -17.36
CA ALA A 72 -17.96 -21.40 -18.35
C ALA A 72 -16.50 -20.93 -18.51
N VAL A 73 -15.91 -21.43 -19.59
CA VAL A 73 -14.66 -20.98 -20.22
C VAL A 73 -14.80 -19.51 -20.65
N VAL A 74 -13.98 -18.63 -20.08
CA VAL A 74 -13.63 -17.33 -20.65
C VAL A 74 -12.11 -17.18 -20.56
N PRO A 75 -11.36 -17.06 -21.68
CA PRO A 75 -9.92 -16.85 -21.61
C PRO A 75 -9.63 -15.43 -21.12
N ALA A 76 -9.40 -15.27 -19.82
CA ALA A 76 -8.94 -14.03 -19.23
C ALA A 76 -7.47 -13.79 -19.60
N ARG A 77 -7.22 -12.65 -20.25
CA ARG A 77 -5.91 -12.15 -20.66
C ARG A 77 -4.89 -12.21 -19.51
N PRO A 78 -3.62 -12.57 -19.76
CA PRO A 78 -2.61 -12.60 -18.70
C PRO A 78 -2.32 -11.18 -18.21
N ARG A 79 -2.86 -10.79 -17.05
CA ARG A 79 -2.34 -9.65 -16.27
C ARG A 79 -1.20 -10.16 -15.37
N PHE A 80 -0.09 -10.56 -15.99
CA PHE A 80 1.14 -10.90 -15.27
C PHE A 80 2.23 -9.87 -15.56
N GLY A 81 2.28 -8.86 -14.68
CA GLY A 81 3.48 -8.10 -14.39
C GLY A 81 3.38 -7.64 -12.94
N ARG A 82 3.40 -8.55 -11.96
CA ARG A 82 4.65 -8.95 -11.30
C ARG A 82 5.73 -7.87 -11.44
N SER A 83 5.46 -6.71 -10.87
CA SER A 83 6.45 -5.70 -10.57
C SER A 83 7.46 -6.32 -9.60
N ARG A 84 8.44 -7.02 -10.16
CA ARG A 84 9.68 -7.52 -9.51
C ARG A 84 10.56 -6.36 -8.98
N ARG A 85 9.99 -5.18 -8.73
CA ARG A 85 10.63 -3.95 -8.25
C ARG A 85 10.45 -3.72 -6.75
N LEU A 86 9.93 -4.68 -6.00
CA LEU A 86 9.85 -4.59 -4.54
C LEU A 86 10.98 -5.35 -3.82
N LEU A 87 11.88 -6.01 -4.55
CA LEU A 87 13.02 -6.74 -3.98
C LEU A 87 14.35 -5.97 -4.04
N ARG A 88 14.31 -4.63 -3.97
CA ARG A 88 15.54 -3.79 -3.94
C ARG A 88 15.65 -2.82 -2.76
N TRP A 89 14.75 -2.89 -1.78
CA TRP A 89 14.81 -2.04 -0.57
C TRP A 89 15.18 -2.81 0.70
N ALA A 90 16.08 -3.81 0.58
CA ALA A 90 16.67 -4.50 1.73
C ALA A 90 18.19 -4.26 1.88
N ALA A 91 18.78 -3.34 1.12
CA ALA A 91 20.21 -3.00 1.22
C ALA A 91 20.38 -1.50 1.48
N GLY A 92 20.27 -1.10 2.76
CA GLY A 92 20.43 0.30 3.15
C GLY A 92 20.53 0.56 4.66
N MET A 93 20.91 -0.43 5.46
CA MET A 93 21.07 -0.29 6.93
C MET A 93 22.29 -1.05 7.47
N ALA A 94 23.36 -1.20 6.69
CA ALA A 94 24.60 -1.87 7.12
C ALA A 94 25.87 -1.01 6.98
N ALA A 95 25.74 0.32 6.93
CA ALA A 95 26.89 1.22 6.78
C ALA A 95 26.87 2.39 7.78
N VAL A 96 26.58 2.12 9.06
CA VAL A 96 26.98 2.99 10.17
C VAL A 96 27.24 2.06 11.35
N LEU A 97 28.49 1.61 11.53
CA LEU A 97 29.11 1.10 12.78
C LEU A 97 30.45 0.37 12.47
N SER A 98 31.35 1.01 11.72
CA SER A 98 32.73 0.49 11.58
C SER A 98 33.79 1.59 11.67
N LEU A 99 33.54 2.58 12.52
CA LEU A 99 34.55 3.50 13.02
C LEU A 99 34.31 3.66 14.52
N LEU A 100 34.87 2.72 15.29
CA LEU A 100 35.35 2.86 16.67
C LEU A 100 36.15 1.61 17.02
#